data_AF-A0A7K4IHU7-F1
#
_entry.id   AF-A0A7K4IHU7-F1
#
_cell.length_a   1.000
_cell.length_b   1.000
_cell.length_c   1.000
_cell.angle_alpha   90.00
_cell.angle_beta   90.00
_cell.angle_gamma   90.00
#
_symmetry.space_group_name_H-M   'P 1'
#
loop_
_entity.id
_entity.type
_entity.pdbx_description
1 polymer ?
#
loop_
_entity_poly.entity_id
_entity_poly.type
_entity_poly.pdbx_seq_one_letter_code
_entity_poly.pdbx_strand_id
1 'polypeptide(L)'
;MPVTFRGAIIDVETSDLFPSRGEVITFGFFSAGEIRIYQKTEQGDDYEFDSIVRSALKLLPRPFFAYNSDFETSWLGVRFELDLMIKWKRLTEDLKGNSNFIKKWPRLSELISIPYEYYRGKVENSGSEIVKLWKMYLKTRDKLNLLRIIYHNKYDLIRECCLLLWDEDTIRLFAEIIEFESENPKTIEEESISKGRQYSDHTK
;
A
#
# COMPACT_ATOMS: atom_id res chain seq x y z
N MET A 1 -8.95 -26.22 -2.70
CA MET A 1 -9.85 -25.24 -3.34
C MET A 1 -8.99 -24.14 -3.94
N PRO A 2 -9.35 -23.54 -5.08
CA PRO A 2 -8.71 -22.29 -5.49
C PRO A 2 -8.97 -21.24 -4.40
N VAL A 3 -7.94 -20.54 -3.97
CA VAL A 3 -8.07 -19.42 -3.04
C VAL A 3 -8.65 -18.24 -3.83
N THR A 4 -9.89 -17.86 -3.54
CA THR A 4 -10.52 -16.67 -4.13
C THR A 4 -10.19 -15.45 -3.28
N PHE A 5 -9.34 -14.57 -3.80
CA PHE A 5 -9.06 -13.27 -3.21
C PHE A 5 -10.25 -12.32 -3.44
N ARG A 6 -10.76 -11.72 -2.37
CA ARG A 6 -11.81 -10.69 -2.38
C ARG A 6 -11.26 -9.46 -1.67
N GLY A 7 -11.42 -8.28 -2.27
CA GLY A 7 -10.87 -7.03 -1.76
C GLY A 7 -9.82 -6.42 -2.69
N ALA A 8 -9.01 -5.52 -2.14
CA ALA A 8 -7.96 -4.84 -2.88
C ALA A 8 -6.68 -4.70 -2.05
N ILE A 9 -5.55 -5.08 -2.64
CA ILE A 9 -4.23 -4.75 -2.12
C ILE A 9 -3.83 -3.41 -2.71
N ILE A 10 -3.39 -2.46 -1.90
CA ILE A 10 -3.09 -1.10 -2.32
C ILE A 10 -1.68 -0.74 -1.84
N ASP A 11 -0.91 -0.13 -2.73
CA ASP A 11 0.44 0.35 -2.45
C ASP A 11 0.63 1.75 -3.06
N VAL A 12 1.40 2.59 -2.38
CA VAL A 12 1.66 3.97 -2.82
C VAL A 12 3.13 4.32 -2.77
N GLU A 13 3.57 5.05 -3.79
CA GLU A 13 4.87 5.70 -3.80
C GLU A 13 4.70 7.19 -3.57
N THR A 14 5.59 7.76 -2.77
CA THR A 14 5.45 9.13 -2.30
C THR A 14 6.74 9.91 -2.51
N SER A 15 6.62 11.24 -2.66
CA SER A 15 7.78 12.11 -2.84
C SER A 15 8.50 12.46 -1.52
N ASP A 16 7.91 12.13 -0.38
CA ASP A 16 8.45 12.29 0.97
C ASP A 16 7.91 11.19 1.90
N LEU A 17 8.45 11.09 3.11
CA LEU A 17 7.94 10.18 4.14
C LEU A 17 6.65 10.70 4.78
N PHE A 18 6.43 12.02 4.80
CA PHE A 18 5.30 12.63 5.51
C PHE A 18 4.32 13.31 4.56
N PRO A 19 3.00 13.07 4.70
CA PRO A 19 1.95 13.71 3.90
C PRO A 19 2.00 15.23 3.89
N SER A 20 2.42 15.86 4.98
CA SER A 20 2.50 17.33 5.09
C SER A 20 3.63 17.97 4.29
N ARG A 21 4.54 17.17 3.72
CA ARG A 21 5.76 17.67 3.03
C ARG A 21 5.91 17.15 1.60
N GLY A 22 5.04 16.24 1.19
CA GLY A 22 5.13 15.58 -0.10
C GLY A 22 3.77 15.31 -0.71
N GLU A 23 3.76 14.41 -1.69
CA GLU A 23 2.60 14.03 -2.47
C GLU A 23 2.69 12.54 -2.81
N VAL A 24 1.54 11.92 -3.05
CA VAL A 24 1.49 10.61 -3.71
C VAL A 24 1.90 10.81 -5.17
N ILE A 25 2.89 10.05 -5.63
CA ILE A 25 3.39 10.10 -7.00
C ILE A 25 2.99 8.86 -7.80
N THR A 26 2.73 7.75 -7.12
CA THR A 26 2.23 6.52 -7.73
C THR A 26 1.18 5.91 -6.82
N PHE A 27 0.07 5.50 -7.42
CA PHE A 27 -0.99 4.77 -6.75
C PHE A 27 -1.21 3.46 -7.50
N GLY A 28 -0.96 2.35 -6.83
CA GLY A 28 -1.14 1.02 -7.38
C GLY A 28 -2.12 0.20 -6.57
N PHE A 29 -2.81 -0.71 -7.24
CA PHE A 29 -3.59 -1.73 -6.56
C PHE A 29 -3.64 -3.05 -7.32
N PHE A 30 -3.88 -4.13 -6.59
CA PHE A 30 -4.29 -5.42 -7.10
C PHE A 30 -5.73 -5.73 -6.66
N SER A 31 -6.63 -5.94 -7.62
CA SER A 31 -8.00 -6.37 -7.35
C SER A 31 -8.58 -7.12 -8.55
N ALA A 32 -9.47 -8.08 -8.31
CA ALA A 32 -10.12 -8.90 -9.35
C ALA A 32 -9.14 -9.56 -10.35
N GLY A 33 -7.94 -9.93 -9.89
CA GLY A 33 -6.91 -10.56 -10.72
C GLY A 33 -6.11 -9.58 -11.60
N GLU A 34 -6.29 -8.27 -11.43
CA GLU A 34 -5.63 -7.24 -12.23
C GLU A 34 -4.79 -6.32 -11.33
N ILE A 35 -3.58 -5.99 -11.78
CA ILE A 35 -2.77 -4.89 -11.22
C ILE A 35 -3.01 -3.65 -12.08
N ARG A 36 -3.41 -2.55 -11.44
CA ARG A 36 -3.48 -1.22 -12.07
C ARG A 36 -2.57 -0.26 -11.34
N ILE A 37 -1.86 0.57 -12.11
CA ILE A 37 -0.91 1.56 -11.58
C ILE A 37 -1.18 2.90 -12.28
N TYR A 38 -1.39 3.92 -11.47
CA TYR A 38 -1.48 5.31 -11.89
C TYR A 38 -0.20 6.02 -11.48
N GLN A 39 0.50 6.59 -12.44
CA GLN A 39 1.76 7.30 -12.24
C GLN A 39 1.58 8.77 -12.57
N LYS A 40 1.88 9.63 -11.60
CA LYS A 40 1.95 11.07 -11.80
C LYS A 40 3.16 11.43 -12.67
N THR A 41 3.00 12.39 -13.57
CA THR A 41 4.07 12.85 -14.50
C THR A 41 4.52 14.28 -14.26
N GLU A 42 3.87 15.00 -13.36
CA GLU A 42 4.18 16.40 -13.01
C GLU A 42 4.20 16.58 -11.49
N GLN A 43 4.82 17.66 -11.01
CA GLN A 43 4.90 17.98 -9.58
C GLN A 43 3.85 19.04 -9.22
N GLY A 44 3.30 18.99 -8.01
CA GLY A 44 2.41 20.02 -7.47
C GLY A 44 0.95 19.60 -7.50
N ASP A 45 0.04 20.55 -7.28
CA ASP A 45 -1.40 20.28 -7.20
C ASP A 45 -1.92 19.71 -8.52
N ASP A 46 -2.12 18.39 -8.53
CA ASP A 46 -2.65 17.63 -9.66
C ASP A 46 -4.01 17.09 -9.27
N TYR A 47 -5.00 17.97 -9.40
CA TYR A 47 -6.39 17.65 -9.10
C TYR A 47 -6.89 16.44 -9.90
N GLU A 48 -6.35 16.22 -11.11
CA GLU A 48 -6.72 15.08 -11.94
C GLU A 48 -6.22 13.77 -11.33
N PHE A 49 -4.94 13.71 -10.95
CA PHE A 49 -4.38 12.54 -10.28
C PHE A 49 -5.10 12.23 -8.96
N ASP A 50 -5.31 13.24 -8.12
CA ASP A 50 -6.01 13.07 -6.84
C ASP A 50 -7.46 12.60 -7.04
N SER A 51 -8.15 13.12 -8.06
CA SER A 51 -9.50 12.69 -8.43
C SER A 51 -9.52 11.23 -8.88
N ILE A 52 -8.53 10.80 -9.66
CA ILE A 52 -8.36 9.40 -10.08
C ILE A 52 -8.17 8.49 -8.86
N VAL A 53 -7.26 8.84 -7.95
CA VAL A 53 -7.00 8.06 -6.73
C VAL A 53 -8.27 7.95 -5.88
N ARG A 54 -8.94 9.07 -5.60
CA ARG A 54 -10.18 9.08 -4.80
C ARG A 54 -11.31 8.30 -5.47
N SER A 55 -11.42 8.37 -6.79
CA SER A 55 -12.43 7.62 -7.54
C SER A 55 -12.15 6.12 -7.51
N ALA A 56 -10.88 5.73 -7.67
CA ALA A 56 -10.46 4.33 -7.54
C ALA A 56 -10.77 3.79 -6.14
N LEU A 57 -10.38 4.50 -5.07
CA LEU A 57 -10.64 4.10 -3.69
C LEU A 57 -12.13 3.91 -3.36
N LYS A 58 -13.03 4.65 -4.02
CA LYS A 58 -14.49 4.47 -3.84
C LYS A 58 -15.02 3.22 -4.54
N LEU A 59 -14.39 2.80 -5.63
CA LEU A 59 -14.85 1.71 -6.48
C LEU A 59 -14.18 0.37 -6.14
N LEU A 60 -13.00 0.41 -5.52
CA LEU A 60 -12.30 -0.80 -5.12
C LEU A 60 -13.10 -1.58 -4.09
N PRO A 61 -13.19 -2.92 -4.25
CA PRO A 61 -13.87 -3.75 -3.28
C PRO A 61 -13.08 -3.76 -1.97
N ARG A 62 -13.81 -3.68 -0.87
CA ARG A 62 -13.31 -3.99 0.48
C ARG A 62 -13.19 -5.51 0.65
N PRO A 63 -12.38 -5.97 1.62
CA PRO A 63 -11.42 -5.21 2.45
C PRO A 63 -10.18 -4.69 1.70
N PHE A 64 -9.53 -3.68 2.26
CA PHE A 64 -8.24 -3.13 1.81
C PHE A 64 -7.08 -3.70 2.61
N PHE A 65 -6.01 -4.03 1.88
CA PHE A 65 -4.77 -4.61 2.39
C PHE A 65 -3.59 -3.75 1.97
N ALA A 66 -2.59 -3.68 2.83
CA ALA A 66 -1.29 -3.09 2.52
C ALA A 66 -0.21 -3.71 3.41
N TYR A 67 1.04 -3.69 2.96
CA TYR A 67 2.17 -3.97 3.82
C TYR A 67 2.60 -2.69 4.55
N ASN A 68 2.37 -2.63 5.86
CA ASN A 68 2.52 -1.43 6.70
C ASN A 68 1.40 -0.38 6.51
N SER A 69 0.15 -0.83 6.57
CA SER A 69 -1.07 -0.04 6.28
C SER A 69 -1.19 1.33 6.96
N ASP A 70 -0.47 1.57 8.07
CA ASP A 70 -0.41 2.87 8.73
C ASP A 70 0.15 3.96 7.79
N PHE A 71 1.13 3.59 6.95
CA PHE A 71 1.71 4.49 5.97
C PHE A 71 0.70 4.87 4.90
N GLU A 72 0.04 3.90 4.27
CA GLU A 72 -0.97 4.11 3.23
C GLU A 72 -2.17 4.86 3.80
N THR A 73 -2.60 4.54 5.03
CA THR A 73 -3.66 5.26 5.74
C THR A 73 -3.31 6.74 5.89
N SER A 74 -2.06 7.06 6.24
CA SER A 74 -1.62 8.46 6.43
C SER A 74 -1.67 9.28 5.13
N TRP A 75 -1.46 8.63 3.98
CA TRP A 75 -1.45 9.28 2.66
C TRP A 75 -2.84 9.33 2.01
N LEU A 76 -3.61 8.25 2.12
CA LEU A 76 -4.88 8.08 1.42
C LEU A 76 -6.09 8.51 2.25
N GLY A 77 -5.93 8.60 3.57
CA GLY A 77 -7.02 8.96 4.48
C GLY A 77 -8.15 7.94 4.54
N VAL A 78 -7.88 6.68 4.17
CA VAL A 78 -8.83 5.57 4.23
C VAL A 78 -8.33 4.51 5.20
N ARG A 79 -9.27 3.82 5.85
CA ARG A 79 -8.96 2.67 6.70
C ARG A 79 -8.51 1.49 5.83
N PHE A 80 -7.57 0.71 6.36
CA PHE A 80 -7.21 -0.61 5.88
C PHE A 80 -7.65 -1.64 6.91
N GLU A 81 -8.24 -2.74 6.44
CA GLU A 81 -8.78 -3.79 7.30
C GLU A 81 -7.69 -4.74 7.78
N LEU A 82 -6.61 -4.90 7.01
CA LEU A 82 -5.50 -5.78 7.38
C LEU A 82 -4.14 -5.22 6.96
N ASP A 83 -3.28 -5.03 7.96
CA ASP A 83 -1.85 -4.79 7.80
C ASP A 83 -1.12 -6.13 7.63
N LEU A 84 -0.57 -6.39 6.45
CA LEU A 84 0.20 -7.60 6.17
C LEU A 84 1.51 -7.68 6.97
N MET A 85 1.94 -6.56 7.58
CA MET A 85 3.11 -6.52 8.46
C MET A 85 2.78 -6.99 9.89
N ILE A 86 1.51 -7.12 10.28
CA ILE A 86 1.10 -7.28 11.69
C ILE A 86 1.75 -8.48 12.39
N LYS A 87 1.85 -9.63 11.69
CA LYS A 87 2.49 -10.84 12.22
C LYS A 87 3.95 -10.58 12.59
N TRP A 88 4.67 -9.87 11.72
CA TRP A 88 6.09 -9.57 11.91
C TRP A 88 6.30 -8.49 12.98
N LYS A 89 5.38 -7.53 13.10
CA LYS A 89 5.36 -6.55 14.20
C LYS A 89 5.29 -7.29 15.55
N ARG A 90 4.32 -8.21 15.70
CA ARG A 90 4.14 -9.03 16.92
C ARG A 90 5.36 -9.89 17.23
N LEU A 91 5.85 -10.66 16.25
CA LEU A 91 7.05 -11.50 16.44
C LEU A 91 8.28 -10.69 16.88
N THR A 92 8.46 -9.49 16.33
CA THR A 92 9.57 -8.62 16.71
C THR A 92 9.40 -8.06 18.13
N GLU A 93 8.18 -7.75 18.55
CA GLU A 93 7.87 -7.30 19.91
C GLU A 93 8.11 -8.40 20.95
N ASP A 94 7.68 -9.63 20.65
CA ASP A 94 7.90 -10.80 21.52
C ASP A 94 9.39 -11.11 21.70
N LEU A 95 10.18 -10.99 20.62
CA LEU A 95 11.63 -11.24 20.65
C LEU A 95 12.43 -10.16 21.38
N LYS A 96 11.97 -8.90 21.34
CA LYS A 96 12.58 -7.78 22.10
C LYS A 96 12.56 -8.01 23.60
N GLY A 97 11.61 -8.79 24.12
CA GLY A 97 11.55 -9.15 25.53
C GLY A 97 12.67 -10.09 25.99
N ASN A 98 13.36 -10.79 25.07
CA ASN A 98 14.21 -11.93 25.42
C ASN A 98 15.66 -11.91 24.90
N SER A 99 16.10 -11.00 24.01
CA SER A 99 17.52 -10.96 23.58
C SER A 99 17.92 -9.73 22.75
N ASN A 100 19.23 -9.58 22.48
CA ASN A 100 19.86 -8.63 21.56
C ASN A 100 19.49 -8.83 20.06
N PHE A 101 18.53 -9.68 19.72
CA PHE A 101 18.21 -10.02 18.33
C PHE A 101 17.15 -9.12 17.71
N ILE A 102 17.47 -8.66 16.49
CA ILE A 102 16.62 -8.02 15.46
C ILE A 102 15.70 -6.90 15.97
N LYS A 103 16.19 -5.66 15.89
CA LYS A 103 15.44 -4.43 16.25
C LYS A 103 14.54 -3.87 15.14
N LYS A 104 14.53 -4.46 13.94
CA LYS A 104 13.85 -3.93 12.76
C LYS A 104 12.86 -4.95 12.22
N TRP A 105 11.67 -4.47 11.87
CA TRP A 105 10.71 -5.26 11.11
C TRP A 105 11.30 -5.61 9.74
N PRO A 106 11.03 -6.81 9.22
CA PRO A 106 11.50 -7.20 7.90
C PRO A 106 10.93 -6.27 6.84
N ARG A 107 11.61 -6.15 5.72
CA ARG A 107 11.08 -5.55 4.49
C ARG A 107 10.29 -6.60 3.73
N LEU A 108 9.35 -6.15 2.91
CA LEU A 108 8.55 -7.05 2.08
C LEU A 108 9.42 -7.93 1.16
N SER A 109 10.49 -7.37 0.61
CA SER A 109 11.44 -8.09 -0.23
C SER A 109 12.33 -9.10 0.49
N GLU A 110 12.51 -8.95 1.80
CA GLU A 110 13.19 -9.94 2.64
C GLU A 110 12.29 -11.16 2.90
N LEU A 111 10.97 -10.96 2.86
CA LEU A 111 9.96 -12.03 3.04
C LEU A 111 9.67 -12.76 1.74
N ILE A 112 9.48 -12.01 0.65
CA ILE A 112 9.11 -12.55 -0.67
C ILE A 112 10.14 -12.09 -1.71
N SER A 113 10.96 -13.03 -2.17
CA SER A 113 11.90 -12.78 -3.26
C SER A 113 11.20 -12.95 -4.62
N ILE A 114 11.44 -12.00 -5.54
CA ILE A 114 10.97 -12.06 -6.93
C ILE A 114 12.21 -12.17 -7.83
N PRO A 115 12.21 -13.04 -8.86
CA PRO A 115 13.35 -13.20 -9.76
C PRO A 115 13.47 -12.02 -10.75
N TYR A 116 13.84 -10.85 -10.24
CA TYR A 116 13.99 -9.58 -10.98
C TYR A 116 14.84 -9.69 -12.25
N GLU A 117 15.87 -10.53 -12.22
CA GLU A 117 16.82 -10.71 -13.32
C GLU A 117 16.14 -11.23 -14.59
N TYR A 118 15.00 -11.92 -14.47
CA TYR A 118 14.21 -12.36 -15.61
C TYR A 118 13.38 -11.24 -16.25
N TYR A 119 13.05 -10.18 -15.50
CA TYR A 119 12.11 -9.14 -15.92
C TYR A 119 12.77 -7.82 -16.39
N ARG A 120 14.03 -7.87 -16.87
CA ARG A 120 14.76 -6.73 -17.48
C ARG A 120 14.88 -5.46 -16.62
N GLY A 121 14.57 -5.52 -15.33
CA GLY A 121 14.74 -4.41 -14.38
C GLY A 121 15.88 -4.72 -13.42
N LYS A 122 17.07 -4.16 -13.66
CA LYS A 122 18.16 -4.26 -12.68
C LYS A 122 17.86 -3.34 -11.50
N VAL A 123 17.93 -3.94 -10.32
CA VAL A 123 17.94 -3.34 -8.97
C VAL A 123 16.55 -3.02 -8.42
N GLU A 124 16.22 -3.73 -7.34
CA GLU A 124 15.16 -3.38 -6.40
C GLU A 124 15.46 -1.99 -5.81
N ASN A 125 14.51 -1.07 -5.91
CA ASN A 125 14.66 0.25 -5.33
C ASN A 125 14.06 0.23 -3.92
N SER A 126 14.73 0.87 -2.96
CA SER A 126 14.15 1.21 -1.67
C SER A 126 13.26 2.46 -1.81
N GLY A 127 12.33 2.68 -0.86
CA GLY A 127 11.53 3.91 -0.83
C GLY A 127 12.37 5.21 -0.83
N SER A 128 13.59 5.19 -0.27
CA SER A 128 14.50 6.34 -0.34
C SER A 128 15.05 6.61 -1.75
N GLU A 129 15.16 5.57 -2.57
CA GLU A 129 15.57 5.66 -3.98
C GLU A 129 14.42 6.13 -4.85
N ILE A 130 13.17 5.81 -4.51
CA ILE A 130 11.98 6.32 -5.20
C ILE A 130 11.92 7.83 -5.18
N VAL A 131 12.15 8.45 -4.03
CA VAL A 131 12.22 9.92 -3.90
C VAL A 131 13.32 10.50 -4.80
N LYS A 132 14.47 9.82 -4.92
CA LYS A 132 15.58 10.26 -5.80
C LYS A 132 15.19 10.11 -7.27
N LEU A 133 14.58 9.01 -7.65
CA LEU A 133 14.11 8.75 -9.01
C LEU A 133 13.07 9.78 -9.45
N TRP A 134 12.12 10.13 -8.57
CA TRP A 134 11.14 11.17 -8.83
C TRP A 134 11.80 12.53 -9.08
N LYS A 135 12.70 12.95 -8.19
CA LYS A 135 13.48 14.20 -8.35
C LYS A 135 14.31 14.20 -9.64
N MET A 136 14.93 13.06 -9.97
CA MET A 136 15.69 12.91 -11.22
C MET A 136 14.78 12.99 -12.45
N TYR A 137 13.61 12.36 -12.41
CA TYR A 137 12.63 12.46 -13.47
C TYR A 137 12.17 13.90 -13.68
N LEU A 138 11.78 14.62 -12.63
CA LEU A 138 11.34 16.01 -12.75
C LEU A 138 12.42 16.91 -13.37
N LYS A 139 13.69 16.66 -13.05
CA LYS A 139 14.84 17.40 -13.58
C LYS A 139 15.17 17.05 -15.03
N THR A 140 15.14 15.78 -15.39
CA THR A 140 15.69 15.28 -16.67
C THR A 140 14.63 14.92 -17.69
N ARG A 141 13.40 14.69 -17.24
CA ARG A 141 12.28 14.07 -17.96
C ARG A 141 12.60 12.69 -18.55
N ASP A 142 13.65 12.02 -18.04
CA ASP A 142 13.98 10.66 -18.42
C ASP A 142 12.95 9.68 -17.88
N LYS A 143 12.14 9.12 -18.79
CA LYS A 143 11.06 8.18 -18.51
C LYS A 143 11.55 6.88 -17.87
N LEU A 144 12.84 6.55 -17.98
CA LEU A 144 13.40 5.38 -17.30
C LEU A 144 13.28 5.51 -15.78
N ASN A 145 13.38 6.73 -15.24
CA ASN A 145 13.20 6.96 -13.81
C ASN A 145 11.75 6.69 -13.37
N LEU A 146 10.74 7.11 -14.15
CA LEU A 146 9.33 6.78 -13.88
C LEU A 146 9.08 5.28 -13.99
N LEU A 147 9.59 4.63 -15.03
CA LEU A 147 9.42 3.19 -15.21
C LEU A 147 9.96 2.40 -14.02
N ARG A 148 11.08 2.83 -13.43
CA ARG A 148 11.62 2.20 -12.22
C ARG A 148 10.71 2.37 -11.00
N ILE A 149 10.05 3.51 -10.85
CA ILE A 149 9.06 3.74 -9.78
C ILE A 149 7.83 2.84 -10.01
N ILE A 150 7.27 2.84 -11.22
CA ILE A 150 6.14 1.98 -11.59
C ILE A 150 6.46 0.50 -11.31
N TYR A 151 7.67 0.06 -11.67
CA TYR A 151 8.07 -1.32 -11.44
C TYR A 151 8.23 -1.64 -9.95
N HIS A 152 8.74 -0.72 -9.13
CA HIS A 152 8.84 -0.95 -7.69
C HIS A 152 7.46 -1.22 -7.07
N ASN A 153 6.53 -0.30 -7.27
CA ASN A 153 5.13 -0.43 -6.84
C ASN A 153 4.47 -1.71 -7.37
N LYS A 154 4.68 -2.03 -8.65
CA LYS A 154 4.17 -3.28 -9.24
C LYS A 154 4.69 -4.51 -8.51
N TYR A 155 5.98 -4.57 -8.24
CA TYR A 155 6.60 -5.74 -7.62
C TYR A 155 6.20 -5.86 -6.16
N ASP A 156 6.01 -4.75 -5.45
CA ASP A 156 5.54 -4.78 -4.08
C ASP A 156 4.07 -5.27 -4.02
N LEU A 157 3.18 -4.81 -4.90
CA LEU A 157 1.84 -5.39 -5.03
C LEU A 157 1.85 -6.91 -5.29
N ILE A 158 2.79 -7.40 -6.12
CA ILE A 158 2.94 -8.85 -6.36
C ILE A 158 3.38 -9.56 -5.09
N ARG A 159 4.35 -9.00 -4.35
CA ARG A 159 4.82 -9.59 -3.09
C ARG A 159 3.75 -9.60 -2.03
N GLU A 160 2.99 -8.53 -1.90
CA GLU A 160 1.87 -8.46 -0.96
C GLU A 160 0.81 -9.51 -1.29
N CYS A 161 0.51 -9.68 -2.59
CA CYS A 161 -0.37 -10.76 -3.04
C CYS A 161 0.20 -12.14 -2.68
N CYS A 162 1.48 -12.38 -2.93
CA CYS A 162 2.14 -13.62 -2.53
C CYS A 162 2.10 -13.83 -1.02
N LEU A 163 2.37 -12.80 -0.22
CA LEU A 163 2.39 -12.87 1.24
C LEU A 163 1.00 -13.20 1.79
N LEU A 164 -0.04 -12.53 1.27
CA LEU A 164 -1.43 -12.79 1.64
C LEU A 164 -1.86 -14.23 1.33
N LEU A 165 -1.36 -14.81 0.22
CA LEU A 165 -1.70 -16.17 -0.20
C LEU A 165 -0.77 -17.25 0.37
N TRP A 166 0.35 -16.88 0.96
CA TRP A 166 1.37 -17.82 1.45
C TRP A 166 1.27 -18.08 2.95
N ASP A 167 0.92 -17.07 3.73
CA ASP A 167 0.93 -17.17 5.19
C ASP A 167 -0.43 -17.65 5.74
N GLU A 168 -0.47 -18.84 6.35
CA GLU A 168 -1.70 -19.43 6.88
C GLU A 168 -2.41 -18.53 7.90
N ASP A 169 -1.66 -17.84 8.76
CA ASP A 169 -2.24 -16.93 9.76
C ASP A 169 -2.90 -15.72 9.08
N THR A 170 -2.23 -15.17 8.07
CA THR A 170 -2.77 -14.10 7.24
C THR A 170 -4.03 -14.55 6.49
N ILE A 171 -4.04 -15.78 5.95
CA ILE A 171 -5.23 -16.37 5.29
C ILE A 171 -6.40 -16.53 6.28
N ARG A 172 -6.13 -16.98 7.52
CA ARG A 172 -7.17 -17.13 8.55
C ARG A 172 -7.76 -15.78 8.93
N LEU A 173 -6.91 -14.78 9.18
CA LEU A 173 -7.36 -13.43 9.52
C LEU A 173 -8.17 -12.81 8.38
N PHE A 174 -7.76 -13.05 7.14
CA PHE A 174 -8.53 -12.68 5.95
C PHE A 174 -9.92 -13.34 5.91
N ALA A 175 -10.00 -14.65 6.18
CA ALA A 175 -11.27 -15.37 6.22
C ALA A 175 -12.22 -14.82 7.30
N GLU A 176 -11.69 -14.54 8.50
CA GLU A 176 -12.44 -13.92 9.61
C GLU A 176 -13.00 -12.54 9.23
N ILE A 177 -12.23 -11.72 8.51
CA ILE A 177 -12.69 -10.41 8.02
C ILE A 177 -13.86 -10.57 7.05
N ILE A 178 -13.76 -11.50 6.09
CA ILE A 178 -14.85 -11.74 5.13
C ILE A 178 -16.12 -12.23 5.82
N GLU A 179 -15.98 -13.17 6.77
CA GLU A 179 -17.12 -13.68 7.53
C GLU A 179 -17.80 -12.55 8.30
N PHE A 180 -17.01 -11.72 9.01
CA PHE A 180 -17.53 -10.57 9.75
C PHE A 180 -18.27 -9.56 8.85
N GLU A 181 -17.71 -9.21 7.69
CA GLU A 181 -18.37 -8.31 6.71
C GLU A 181 -19.67 -8.90 6.16
N SER A 182 -19.71 -10.22 5.95
CA SER A 182 -20.92 -10.90 5.46
C SER A 182 -22.06 -10.91 6.48
N GLU A 183 -21.72 -10.96 7.77
CA GLU A 183 -22.67 -10.94 8.88
C GLU A 183 -23.12 -9.52 9.25
N ASN A 184 -22.30 -8.49 8.95
CA ASN A 184 -22.50 -7.11 9.42
C ASN A 184 -22.36 -6.05 8.31
N PRO A 185 -23.18 -6.07 7.25
CA PRO A 185 -22.99 -5.22 6.08
C PRO A 185 -23.21 -3.70 6.31
N LYS A 186 -23.82 -3.28 7.43
CA LYS A 186 -24.23 -1.88 7.67
C LYS A 186 -23.29 -1.08 8.58
N THR A 187 -22.41 -1.73 9.33
CA THR A 187 -21.68 -1.09 10.44
C THR A 187 -20.47 -0.28 9.99
N ILE A 188 -19.98 -0.45 8.76
CA ILE A 188 -18.75 0.19 8.26
C ILE A 188 -19.04 1.47 7.45
N GLU A 189 -20.16 1.52 6.71
CA GLU A 189 -20.58 2.74 5.98
C GLU A 189 -20.90 3.91 6.94
N GLU A 190 -21.44 3.63 8.13
CA GLU A 190 -21.80 4.67 9.10
C GLU A 190 -20.58 5.24 9.87
N GLU A 191 -19.52 4.45 10.08
CA GLU A 191 -18.28 4.92 10.72
C GLU A 191 -17.42 5.81 9.80
N SER A 192 -17.48 5.59 8.49
CA SER A 192 -16.74 6.37 7.50
C SER A 192 -17.40 7.73 7.19
N ILE A 193 -18.72 7.84 7.37
CA ILE A 193 -19.47 9.10 7.21
C ILE A 193 -19.37 10.00 8.47
N SER A 194 -19.31 9.41 9.67
CA SER A 194 -19.28 10.18 10.93
C SER A 194 -17.93 10.88 11.21
N LYS A 195 -16.80 10.31 10.78
CA LYS A 195 -15.46 10.91 10.99
C LYS A 195 -15.07 11.99 9.96
N GLY A 196 -15.76 12.05 8.81
CA GLY A 196 -15.55 13.09 7.79
C GLY A 196 -16.14 14.47 8.11
N ARG A 197 -17.00 14.59 9.13
CA ARG A 197 -17.63 15.87 9.54
C ARG A 197 -16.86 16.66 10.61
N GLN A 198 -15.82 16.11 11.22
CA GLN A 198 -15.11 16.79 12.32
C GLN A 198 -13.99 17.76 11.88
N TYR A 199 -13.69 17.87 10.58
CA TYR A 199 -12.62 18.75 10.08
C TYR A 199 -13.07 20.02 9.36
N SER A 200 -14.38 20.34 9.29
CA SER A 200 -14.88 21.53 8.56
C SER A 200 -15.25 22.73 9.41
N ASP A 201 -15.18 22.68 10.73
CA ASP A 201 -15.52 23.82 11.59
C ASP A 201 -14.35 24.15 12.50
N HIS A 202 -13.44 25.03 12.05
CA HIS A 202 -12.69 26.01 12.87
C HIS A 202 -11.80 26.89 11.97
N THR A 203 -12.45 27.80 11.23
CA THR A 203 -11.83 29.06 10.77
C THR A 203 -12.92 30.12 10.63
N LYS A 204 -13.10 30.90 11.69
CA LYS A 204 -13.60 32.28 11.64
C LYS A 204 -12.69 33.13 12.50
#